data_AF-A0A9P7F0D0-F1
#
_entry.id   AF-A0A9P7F0D0-F1
#
_cell.length_a   1.000
_cell.length_b   1.000
_cell.length_c   1.000
_cell.angle_alpha   90.00
_cell.angle_beta   90.00
_cell.angle_gamma   90.00
#
_symmetry.space_group_name_H-M   'P 1'
#
loop_
_entity.id
_entity.type
_entity.pdbx_description
1 polymer ?
#
loop_
_entity_poly.entity_id
_entity_poly.type
_entity_poly.pdbx_seq_one_letter_code
_entity_poly.pdbx_strand_id
1 'polypeptide(L)'
;RFALADELPKLFREANVLYWAKALLGLVYDFIDHAVASASEPVPFDIPRVRFVKAGLALSYYQDSSKPASKAATARAGFLLEEVIDGGDESFVKYIHNMDPNPLLDPDEFGYDFALFLAFTQHVQYVKTGGLVFISDYQGNTKLLTDPQIMTHPSVSDSKDIFGGGGNIKKAVSEFEARHVCNHFCKWPG
;
A
#
# COMPACT_ATOMS: atom_id res chain seq x y z
N ARG A 1 24.52 12.43 -0.96
CA ARG A 1 23.37 12.52 -1.90
C ARG A 1 23.77 11.74 -3.14
N PHE A 2 22.95 10.79 -3.59
CA PHE A 2 23.31 9.96 -4.74
C PHE A 2 23.22 10.81 -6.01
N ALA A 3 23.79 10.34 -7.12
CA ALA A 3 23.58 11.03 -8.39
C ALA A 3 22.10 10.94 -8.76
N LEU A 4 21.55 11.96 -9.43
CA LEU A 4 20.14 11.95 -9.85
C LEU A 4 19.80 10.70 -10.67
N ALA A 5 20.75 10.22 -11.48
CA ALA A 5 20.63 8.98 -12.25
C ALA A 5 20.42 7.73 -11.37
N ASP A 6 20.91 7.73 -10.13
CA ASP A 6 20.74 6.63 -9.17
C ASP A 6 19.49 6.82 -8.29
N GLU A 7 19.05 8.06 -8.04
CA GLU A 7 17.87 8.38 -7.24
C GLU A 7 16.57 8.17 -8.02
N LEU A 8 16.54 8.58 -9.29
CA LEU A 8 15.34 8.48 -10.13
C LEU A 8 14.76 7.06 -10.22
N PRO A 9 15.55 6.00 -10.51
CA PRO A 9 15.02 4.64 -10.55
C PRO A 9 14.38 4.19 -9.23
N LYS A 10 14.89 4.66 -8.09
CA LYS A 10 14.30 4.35 -6.77
C LYS A 10 12.96 5.05 -6.60
N LEU A 11 12.90 6.35 -6.91
CA LEU A 11 11.66 7.13 -6.84
C LEU A 11 10.57 6.57 -7.78
N PHE A 12 10.94 6.12 -8.98
CA PHE A 12 10.01 5.45 -9.88
C PHE A 12 9.48 4.13 -9.31
N ARG A 13 10.31 3.38 -8.58
CA ARG A 13 9.86 2.14 -7.90
C ARG A 13 8.87 2.46 -6.79
N GLU A 14 9.17 3.43 -5.92
CA GLU A 14 8.24 3.86 -4.86
C GLU A 14 6.91 4.38 -5.43
N ALA A 15 6.96 5.18 -6.50
CA ALA A 15 5.75 5.62 -7.19
C ALA A 15 4.93 4.44 -7.76
N ASN A 16 5.63 3.42 -8.27
CA ASN A 16 5.00 2.20 -8.80
C ASN A 16 4.37 1.36 -7.67
N VAL A 17 5.04 1.22 -6.52
CA VAL A 17 4.49 0.58 -5.31
C VAL A 17 3.11 1.17 -4.98
N LEU A 18 3.05 2.49 -4.88
CA LEU A 18 1.83 3.20 -4.52
C LEU A 18 0.73 3.05 -5.59
N TYR A 19 1.12 2.98 -6.87
CA TYR A 19 0.21 2.68 -7.97
C TYR A 19 -0.42 1.28 -7.82
N TRP A 20 0.39 0.26 -7.57
CA TRP A 20 -0.10 -1.11 -7.38
C TRP A 20 -0.93 -1.26 -6.11
N ALA A 21 -0.57 -0.60 -5.03
CA ALA A 21 -1.36 -0.58 -3.81
C ALA A 21 -2.77 -0.02 -4.04
N LYS A 22 -2.89 1.06 -4.84
CA LYS A 22 -4.20 1.59 -5.24
C LYS A 22 -5.01 0.60 -6.07
N ALA A 23 -4.38 -0.05 -7.04
CA ALA A 23 -5.05 -1.04 -7.90
C ALA A 23 -5.54 -2.25 -7.10
N LEU A 24 -4.70 -2.79 -6.22
CA LEU A 24 -5.03 -3.94 -5.36
C LEU A 24 -6.11 -3.59 -4.33
N LEU A 25 -6.09 -2.39 -3.75
CA LEU A 25 -7.17 -1.94 -2.87
C LEU A 25 -8.49 -1.74 -3.65
N GLY A 26 -8.41 -1.23 -4.88
CA GLY A 26 -9.56 -1.13 -5.79
C GLY A 26 -10.20 -2.50 -6.05
N LEU A 27 -9.37 -3.53 -6.33
CA LEU A 27 -9.85 -4.91 -6.48
C LEU A 27 -10.60 -5.41 -5.24
N VAL A 28 -10.17 -5.03 -4.03
CA VAL A 28 -10.88 -5.41 -2.79
C VAL A 28 -12.21 -4.71 -2.69
N TYR A 29 -12.28 -3.42 -3.03
CA TYR A 29 -13.55 -2.69 -3.01
C TYR A 29 -14.53 -3.20 -4.04
N ASP A 30 -14.07 -3.53 -5.25
CA ASP A 30 -14.93 -4.19 -6.24
C ASP A 30 -15.46 -5.51 -5.67
N PHE A 31 -14.62 -6.33 -5.04
CA PHE A 31 -15.06 -7.56 -4.39
C PHE A 31 -16.12 -7.32 -3.30
N ILE A 32 -15.88 -6.36 -2.41
CA ILE A 32 -16.82 -5.99 -1.34
C ILE A 32 -18.15 -5.54 -1.93
N ASP A 33 -18.13 -4.66 -2.93
CA ASP A 33 -19.34 -4.08 -3.51
C ASP A 33 -20.20 -5.18 -4.17
N HIS A 34 -19.56 -6.15 -4.83
CA HIS A 34 -20.26 -7.32 -5.38
C HIS A 34 -20.83 -8.23 -4.29
N ALA A 35 -20.11 -8.45 -3.19
CA ALA A 35 -20.59 -9.25 -2.06
C ALA A 35 -21.83 -8.59 -1.44
N VAL A 36 -21.73 -7.31 -1.06
CA VAL A 36 -22.82 -6.52 -0.49
C VAL A 36 -24.05 -6.47 -1.41
N ALA A 37 -23.86 -6.31 -2.72
CA ALA A 37 -24.98 -6.32 -3.67
C ALA A 37 -25.66 -7.69 -3.80
N SER A 38 -24.95 -8.77 -3.48
CA SER A 38 -25.44 -10.16 -3.57
C SER A 38 -25.93 -10.71 -2.22
N ALA A 39 -25.69 -9.99 -1.12
CA ALA A 39 -26.04 -10.39 0.22
C ALA A 39 -27.56 -10.49 0.41
N SER A 40 -28.03 -11.57 1.04
CA SER A 40 -29.44 -11.72 1.42
C SER A 40 -29.81 -10.93 2.68
N GLU A 41 -28.80 -10.64 3.50
CA GLU A 41 -28.94 -9.95 4.79
C GLU A 41 -28.07 -8.67 4.79
N PRO A 42 -28.44 -7.64 5.55
CA PRO A 42 -27.63 -6.43 5.64
C PRO A 42 -26.28 -6.71 6.29
N VAL A 43 -25.26 -5.92 5.90
CA VAL A 43 -23.94 -5.98 6.54
C VAL A 43 -24.08 -5.64 8.02
N PRO A 44 -23.62 -6.49 8.95
CA PRO A 44 -23.81 -6.27 10.39
C PRO A 44 -22.79 -5.31 11.01
N PHE A 45 -21.89 -4.74 10.22
CA PHE A 45 -20.80 -3.86 10.65
C PHE A 45 -20.55 -2.77 9.60
N ASP A 46 -19.90 -1.70 10.01
CA ASP A 46 -19.45 -0.64 9.10
C ASP A 46 -18.26 -1.14 8.28
N ILE A 47 -18.29 -0.90 6.97
CA ILE A 47 -17.18 -1.23 6.07
C ILE A 47 -16.35 0.03 5.82
N PRO A 48 -15.09 0.09 6.30
CA PRO A 48 -14.24 1.24 6.07
C PRO A 48 -13.99 1.54 4.58
N ARG A 49 -14.05 2.83 4.23
CA ARG A 49 -13.67 3.35 2.90
C ARG A 49 -12.43 4.21 3.03
N VAL A 50 -11.28 3.61 2.72
CA VAL A 50 -9.94 4.19 2.78
C VAL A 50 -9.34 4.22 1.38
N ARG A 51 -8.33 5.07 1.17
CA ARG A 51 -7.52 5.07 -0.05
C ARG A 51 -6.06 5.35 0.27
N PHE A 52 -5.17 4.99 -0.63
CA PHE A 52 -3.79 5.48 -0.56
C PHE A 52 -3.73 6.97 -0.97
N VAL A 53 -2.76 7.69 -0.40
CA VAL A 53 -2.47 9.08 -0.74
C VAL A 53 -2.22 9.24 -2.24
N LYS A 54 -2.61 10.39 -2.81
CA LYS A 54 -2.15 10.79 -4.14
C LYS A 54 -0.67 11.13 -4.03
N ALA A 55 0.09 10.67 -5.00
CA ALA A 55 1.51 10.98 -5.09
C ALA A 55 1.90 11.33 -6.51
N GLY A 56 3.00 12.06 -6.64
CA GLY A 56 3.57 12.46 -7.91
C GLY A 56 5.08 12.60 -7.83
N LEU A 57 5.75 12.37 -8.97
CA LEU A 57 7.18 12.63 -9.10
C LEU A 57 7.42 14.08 -9.48
N ALA A 58 8.21 14.78 -8.69
CA ALA A 58 8.63 16.15 -8.97
C ALA A 58 10.12 16.20 -9.27
N LEU A 59 10.49 16.91 -10.34
CA LEU A 59 11.87 17.18 -10.69
C LEU A 59 12.15 18.66 -10.45
N SER A 60 13.15 18.94 -9.64
CA SER A 60 13.69 20.29 -9.48
C SER A 60 14.72 20.56 -10.57
N TYR A 61 14.58 21.70 -11.23
CA TYR A 61 15.49 22.15 -12.27
C TYR A 61 16.24 23.39 -11.81
N TYR A 62 17.52 23.47 -12.16
CA TYR A 62 18.30 24.68 -11.97
C TYR A 62 18.64 25.26 -13.34
N GLN A 63 18.35 26.54 -13.51
CA GLN A 63 18.84 27.33 -14.63
C GLN A 63 19.94 28.26 -14.11
N ASP A 64 21.15 28.02 -14.59
CA ASP A 64 22.28 28.89 -14.31
C ASP A 64 22.06 30.22 -15.03
N SER A 65 21.78 31.28 -14.27
CA SER A 65 21.51 32.63 -14.81
C SER A 65 22.71 33.21 -15.57
N SER A 66 23.90 32.62 -15.44
CA SER A 66 25.10 33.01 -16.18
C SER A 66 25.23 32.33 -17.56
N LYS A 67 24.39 31.34 -17.87
CA LYS A 67 24.42 30.61 -19.15
C LYS A 67 23.30 31.06 -20.10
N PRO A 68 23.56 31.15 -21.41
CA PRO A 68 22.56 31.58 -22.38
C PRO A 68 21.32 30.68 -22.32
N ALA A 69 20.13 31.31 -22.45
CA ALA A 69 18.81 30.68 -22.34
C ALA A 69 18.54 29.54 -23.36
N SER A 70 19.48 29.28 -24.27
CA SER A 70 19.42 28.20 -25.26
C SER A 70 19.82 26.83 -24.73
N LYS A 71 20.35 26.72 -23.49
CA LYS A 71 20.63 25.41 -22.86
C LYS A 71 19.45 24.96 -22.00
N ALA A 72 18.94 23.76 -22.29
CA ALA A 72 17.89 23.12 -21.50
C ALA A 72 18.30 23.05 -20.02
N ALA A 73 17.37 23.43 -19.12
CA ALA A 73 17.60 23.35 -17.68
C ALA A 73 17.94 21.91 -17.27
N THR A 74 18.93 21.74 -16.40
CA THR A 74 19.35 20.41 -15.94
C THR A 74 18.62 20.06 -14.65
N ALA A 75 18.00 18.87 -14.61
CA ALA A 75 17.38 18.36 -13.40
C ALA A 75 18.45 18.13 -12.33
N ARG A 76 18.19 18.59 -11.10
CA ARG A 76 19.12 18.54 -9.97
C ARG A 76 18.75 17.49 -8.94
N ALA A 77 17.46 17.36 -8.65
CA ALA A 77 16.93 16.42 -7.68
C ALA A 77 15.54 15.97 -8.10
N GLY A 78 15.23 14.71 -7.83
CA GLY A 78 13.88 14.16 -7.89
C GLY A 78 13.29 14.01 -6.49
N PHE A 79 11.97 14.11 -6.41
CA PHE A 79 11.20 13.93 -5.18
C PHE A 79 9.95 13.11 -5.48
N LEU A 80 9.57 12.24 -4.55
CA LEU A 80 8.21 11.72 -4.47
C LEU A 80 7.44 12.67 -3.55
N LEU A 81 6.38 13.28 -4.08
CA LEU A 81 5.48 14.14 -3.32
C LEU A 81 4.21 13.38 -3.03
N GLU A 82 3.72 13.43 -1.80
CA GLU A 82 2.49 12.76 -1.37
C GLU A 82 1.51 13.76 -0.74
N GLU A 83 0.23 13.41 -0.70
CA GLU A 83 -0.75 14.18 0.08
C GLU A 83 -0.34 14.17 1.56
N VAL A 84 -0.44 15.34 2.19
CA VAL A 84 -0.27 15.43 3.64
C VAL A 84 -1.45 14.71 4.30
N ILE A 85 -1.13 13.72 5.14
CA ILE A 85 -2.11 13.11 6.04
C ILE A 85 -2.27 14.07 7.21
N ASP A 86 -3.37 14.85 7.20
CA ASP A 86 -3.67 15.76 8.30
C ASP A 86 -3.97 14.93 9.55
N GLY A 87 -3.16 15.16 10.58
CA GLY A 87 -3.21 14.42 11.83
C GLY A 87 -4.36 14.83 12.73
N GLY A 88 -5.05 15.96 12.48
CA GLY A 88 -6.21 16.42 13.27
C GLY A 88 -6.22 15.92 14.72
N ASP A 89 -7.23 15.11 15.06
CA ASP A 89 -7.30 14.31 16.30
C ASP A 89 -6.85 12.83 16.12
N GLU A 90 -6.52 12.41 14.89
CA GLU A 90 -6.10 11.03 14.54
C GLU A 90 -4.60 10.96 14.23
N SER A 91 -3.82 10.33 15.12
CA SER A 91 -2.40 10.12 14.90
C SER A 91 -2.11 9.24 13.68
N PHE A 92 -0.93 9.42 13.08
CA PHE A 92 -0.38 8.45 12.12
C PHE A 92 -0.10 7.12 12.84
N VAL A 93 -0.76 6.05 12.41
CA VAL A 93 -0.68 4.72 13.01
C VAL A 93 -0.16 3.73 11.98
N LYS A 94 0.71 2.82 12.44
CA LYS A 94 1.10 1.63 11.69
C LYS A 94 0.20 0.47 12.12
N TYR A 95 -0.69 0.05 11.25
CA TYR A 95 -1.74 -0.93 11.57
C TYR A 95 -1.27 -2.37 11.38
N ILE A 96 -0.46 -2.63 10.35
CA ILE A 96 0.05 -3.97 10.00
C ILE A 96 1.53 -3.83 9.68
N HIS A 97 2.35 -4.76 10.15
CA HIS A 97 3.77 -4.81 9.87
C HIS A 97 4.06 -5.73 8.69
N ASN A 98 5.02 -5.38 7.84
CA ASN A 98 5.39 -6.18 6.65
C ASN A 98 5.75 -7.67 6.93
N MET A 99 6.16 -8.00 8.17
CA MET A 99 6.48 -9.36 8.61
C MET A 99 5.29 -10.12 9.18
N ASP A 100 4.12 -9.51 9.39
CA ASP A 100 2.95 -10.17 10.00
C ASP A 100 1.65 -9.76 9.32
N PRO A 101 0.82 -10.69 8.80
CA PRO A 101 -0.43 -10.33 8.16
C PRO A 101 -1.55 -9.94 9.14
N ASN A 102 -1.30 -9.92 10.45
CA ASN A 102 -2.29 -9.57 11.48
C ASN A 102 -2.09 -8.15 12.01
N PRO A 103 -3.11 -7.57 12.68
CA PRO A 103 -2.99 -6.26 13.33
C PRO A 103 -1.78 -6.18 14.27
N LEU A 104 -1.10 -5.03 14.24
CA LEU A 104 -0.07 -4.67 15.22
C LEU A 104 -0.68 -4.17 16.54
N LEU A 105 -1.93 -3.70 16.48
CA LEU A 105 -2.66 -3.12 17.60
C LEU A 105 -3.27 -4.20 18.50
N ASP A 106 -3.37 -3.91 19.79
CA ASP A 106 -4.13 -4.70 20.76
C ASP A 106 -5.65 -4.46 20.62
N PRO A 107 -6.52 -5.41 21.02
CA PRO A 107 -7.96 -5.31 20.82
C PRO A 107 -8.66 -4.09 21.45
N ASP A 108 -8.08 -3.49 22.48
CA ASP A 108 -8.57 -2.31 23.18
C ASP A 108 -8.02 -0.99 22.62
N GLU A 109 -7.07 -1.03 21.68
CA GLU A 109 -6.51 0.16 21.05
C GLU A 109 -7.43 0.74 19.97
N PHE A 110 -7.46 2.07 19.90
CA PHE A 110 -8.17 2.77 18.85
C PHE A 110 -7.61 2.39 17.47
N GLY A 111 -8.50 2.00 16.55
CA GLY A 111 -8.13 1.57 15.20
C GLY A 111 -7.85 0.07 15.06
N TYR A 112 -7.97 -0.73 16.13
CA TYR A 112 -7.85 -2.19 16.02
C TYR A 112 -8.85 -2.79 15.02
N ASP A 113 -10.11 -2.37 15.06
CA ASP A 113 -11.13 -2.85 14.13
C ASP A 113 -10.82 -2.47 12.67
N PHE A 114 -10.27 -1.26 12.47
CA PHE A 114 -9.77 -0.84 11.17
C PHE A 114 -8.56 -1.68 10.72
N ALA A 115 -7.65 -2.04 11.63
CA ALA A 115 -6.56 -2.97 11.33
C ALA A 115 -7.07 -4.37 10.95
N LEU A 116 -8.17 -4.85 11.56
CA LEU A 116 -8.84 -6.09 11.13
C LEU A 116 -9.39 -5.96 9.70
N PHE A 117 -10.01 -4.84 9.35
CA PHE A 117 -10.44 -4.57 7.98
C PHE A 117 -9.25 -4.62 7.01
N LEU A 118 -8.13 -3.98 7.36
CA LEU A 118 -6.91 -4.00 6.54
C LEU A 118 -6.35 -5.43 6.41
N ALA A 119 -6.38 -6.24 7.46
CA ALA A 119 -5.97 -7.64 7.40
C ALA A 119 -6.88 -8.46 6.46
N PHE A 120 -8.18 -8.18 6.45
CA PHE A 120 -9.13 -8.76 5.49
C PHE A 120 -8.80 -8.35 4.04
N THR A 121 -8.41 -7.10 3.80
CA THR A 121 -8.01 -6.68 2.44
C THR A 121 -6.82 -7.50 1.92
N GLN A 122 -5.84 -7.82 2.77
CA GLN A 122 -4.72 -8.71 2.41
C GLN A 122 -5.22 -10.09 1.98
N HIS A 123 -6.18 -10.63 2.74
CA HIS A 123 -6.76 -11.94 2.47
C HIS A 123 -7.50 -11.97 1.13
N VAL A 124 -8.32 -10.96 0.83
CA VAL A 124 -9.01 -10.87 -0.47
C VAL A 124 -8.01 -10.77 -1.62
N GLN A 125 -6.98 -9.92 -1.50
CA GLN A 125 -5.93 -9.78 -2.53
C GLN A 125 -5.20 -11.09 -2.76
N TYR A 126 -4.80 -11.78 -1.67
CA TYR A 126 -4.15 -13.07 -1.74
C TYR A 126 -5.00 -14.08 -2.50
N VAL A 127 -6.27 -14.27 -2.10
CA VAL A 127 -7.17 -15.25 -2.73
C VAL A 127 -7.47 -14.89 -4.19
N LYS A 128 -7.82 -13.63 -4.47
CA LYS A 128 -8.20 -13.19 -5.83
C LYS A 128 -7.04 -13.21 -6.82
N THR A 129 -5.81 -13.14 -6.34
CA THR A 129 -4.61 -13.21 -7.17
C THR A 129 -4.03 -14.63 -7.25
N GLY A 130 -4.71 -15.63 -6.66
CA GLY A 130 -4.22 -17.02 -6.64
C GLY A 130 -2.96 -17.20 -5.80
N GLY A 131 -2.83 -16.43 -4.72
CA GLY A 131 -1.68 -16.47 -3.80
C GLY A 131 -0.44 -15.77 -4.34
N LEU A 132 -0.57 -14.87 -5.31
CA LEU A 132 0.58 -14.23 -5.97
C LEU A 132 1.00 -12.91 -5.35
N VAL A 133 0.04 -12.10 -4.88
CA VAL A 133 0.32 -10.75 -4.41
C VAL A 133 -0.69 -10.26 -3.37
N PHE A 134 -0.20 -9.51 -2.39
CA PHE A 134 -1.02 -8.72 -1.48
C PHE A 134 -0.25 -7.50 -0.97
N ILE A 135 -0.97 -6.51 -0.45
CA ILE A 135 -0.40 -5.32 0.19
C ILE A 135 -0.12 -5.62 1.64
N SER A 136 1.02 -5.19 2.17
CA SER A 136 1.33 -5.19 3.60
C SER A 136 1.87 -3.83 4.02
N ASP A 137 2.37 -3.75 5.25
CA ASP A 137 2.91 -2.52 5.85
C ASP A 137 1.92 -1.35 5.86
N TYR A 138 0.65 -1.63 6.18
CA TYR A 138 -0.38 -0.60 6.21
C TYR A 138 -0.13 0.43 7.32
N GLN A 139 -0.03 1.70 6.92
CA GLN A 139 0.18 2.83 7.81
C GLN A 139 -0.47 4.12 7.29
N GLY A 140 -0.85 5.02 8.20
CA GLY A 140 -1.56 6.25 7.88
C GLY A 140 -2.61 6.58 8.95
N ASN A 141 -3.79 7.04 8.53
CA ASN A 141 -4.96 7.19 9.39
C ASN A 141 -6.15 6.39 8.82
N THR A 142 -7.34 6.57 9.39
CA THR A 142 -8.54 5.81 8.99
C THR A 142 -9.07 6.15 7.59
N LYS A 143 -8.55 7.21 6.95
CA LYS A 143 -9.00 7.73 5.65
C LYS A 143 -7.92 7.66 4.56
N LEU A 144 -6.66 7.86 4.92
CA LEU A 144 -5.52 7.93 4.04
C LEU A 144 -4.41 6.99 4.52
N LEU A 145 -4.01 6.09 3.64
CA LEU A 145 -2.86 5.21 3.81
C LEU A 145 -1.69 5.71 2.97
N THR A 146 -0.46 5.43 3.41
CA THR A 146 0.75 5.72 2.64
C THR A 146 1.79 4.63 2.82
N ASP A 147 2.90 4.73 2.08
CA ASP A 147 4.09 3.88 2.19
C ASP A 147 3.78 2.38 2.35
N PRO A 148 2.97 1.78 1.44
CA PRO A 148 2.67 0.36 1.50
C PRO A 148 3.89 -0.47 1.07
N GLN A 149 3.87 -1.75 1.43
CA GLN A 149 4.76 -2.75 0.83
C GLN A 149 3.95 -3.73 -0.01
N ILE A 150 4.39 -4.04 -1.23
CA ILE A 150 3.80 -5.10 -2.03
C ILE A 150 4.56 -6.40 -1.79
N MET A 151 3.84 -7.42 -1.30
CA MET A 151 4.36 -8.77 -1.12
C MET A 151 4.09 -9.59 -2.35
N THR A 152 5.10 -10.26 -2.90
CA THR A 152 4.94 -11.09 -4.10
C THR A 152 5.53 -12.48 -3.95
N HIS A 153 4.83 -13.45 -4.51
CA HIS A 153 5.33 -14.81 -4.60
C HIS A 153 6.60 -14.84 -5.47
N PRO A 154 7.63 -15.63 -5.11
CA PRO A 154 8.89 -15.69 -5.88
C PRO A 154 8.74 -16.03 -7.36
N SER A 155 7.66 -16.71 -7.76
CA SER A 155 7.37 -17.07 -9.16
C SER A 155 6.96 -15.89 -10.05
N VAL A 156 6.55 -14.75 -9.47
CA VAL A 156 6.08 -13.59 -10.25
C VAL A 156 7.23 -12.94 -11.04
N SER A 157 8.47 -13.09 -10.57
CA SER A 157 9.62 -12.33 -11.07
C SER A 157 10.96 -13.08 -11.03
N ASP A 158 10.93 -14.41 -10.91
CA ASP A 158 12.13 -15.24 -10.66
C ASP A 158 12.93 -14.73 -9.44
N SER A 159 12.22 -14.43 -8.34
CA SER A 159 12.78 -13.86 -7.11
C SER A 159 13.41 -12.46 -7.25
N LYS A 160 13.23 -11.76 -8.37
CA LYS A 160 13.66 -10.36 -8.50
C LYS A 160 12.67 -9.44 -7.81
N ASP A 161 13.19 -8.45 -7.12
CA ASP A 161 12.35 -7.40 -6.56
C ASP A 161 11.82 -6.49 -7.68
N ILE A 162 10.53 -6.66 -8.02
CA ILE A 162 9.84 -5.93 -9.09
C ILE A 162 8.96 -4.79 -8.58
N PHE A 163 8.66 -4.77 -7.28
CA PHE A 163 7.82 -3.77 -6.65
C PHE A 163 8.54 -3.00 -5.54
N GLY A 164 9.87 -2.97 -5.51
CA GLY A 164 10.63 -1.98 -4.74
C GLY A 164 11.20 -2.43 -3.40
N GLY A 165 12.39 -1.88 -3.12
CA GLY A 165 12.90 -1.59 -1.79
C GLY A 165 13.50 -2.71 -0.95
N GLY A 166 13.60 -3.96 -1.41
CA GLY A 166 14.13 -5.06 -0.58
C GLY A 166 13.25 -5.42 0.63
N GLY A 167 12.06 -4.82 0.76
CA GLY A 167 11.07 -5.09 1.79
C GLY A 167 10.15 -6.27 1.46
N ASN A 168 10.21 -6.80 0.23
CA ASN A 168 9.52 -8.03 -0.12
C ASN A 168 10.14 -9.24 0.60
N ILE A 169 9.43 -9.75 1.60
CA ILE A 169 9.85 -10.93 2.35
C ILE A 169 9.37 -12.15 1.57
N LYS A 170 10.30 -12.85 0.91
CA LYS A 170 10.01 -14.01 0.04
C LYS A 170 9.07 -15.05 0.66
N LYS A 171 9.13 -15.20 1.98
CA LYS A 171 8.32 -16.15 2.75
C LYS A 171 6.93 -15.63 3.13
N ALA A 172 6.72 -14.32 3.15
CA ALA A 172 5.46 -13.73 3.60
C ALA A 172 4.26 -14.22 2.78
N VAL A 173 4.44 -14.41 1.46
CA VAL A 173 3.39 -14.93 0.58
C VAL A 173 3.17 -16.43 0.74
N SER A 174 4.24 -17.22 0.86
CA SER A 174 4.12 -18.67 1.06
C SER A 174 3.58 -19.05 2.44
N GLU A 175 3.81 -18.20 3.45
CA GLU A 175 3.37 -18.42 4.83
C GLU A 175 2.06 -17.70 5.16
N PHE A 176 1.49 -16.94 4.21
CA PHE A 176 0.30 -16.12 4.46
C PHE A 176 -0.85 -16.95 5.02
N GLU A 177 -1.20 -18.07 4.37
CA GLU A 177 -2.29 -18.95 4.82
C GLU A 177 -2.07 -19.52 6.22
N ALA A 178 -0.81 -19.79 6.58
CA ALA A 178 -0.47 -20.35 7.88
C ALA A 178 -0.48 -19.30 9.01
N ARG A 179 -0.34 -18.01 8.67
CA ARG A 179 -0.16 -16.92 9.64
C ARG A 179 -1.36 -15.99 9.75
N HIS A 180 -2.11 -15.80 8.67
CA HIS A 180 -3.27 -14.91 8.67
C HIS A 180 -4.42 -15.51 9.50
N VAL A 181 -4.92 -14.75 10.47
CA VAL A 181 -6.09 -15.13 11.26
C VAL A 181 -7.33 -14.45 10.71
N CYS A 182 -8.22 -15.25 10.11
CA CYS A 182 -9.50 -14.75 9.60
C CYS A 182 -10.35 -14.10 10.71
N ASN A 183 -10.74 -12.86 10.50
CA ASN A 183 -11.58 -12.07 11.41
C ASN A 183 -13.04 -12.01 10.92
N HIS A 184 -13.86 -11.15 11.52
CA HIS A 184 -15.30 -11.06 11.21
C HIS A 184 -15.56 -10.56 9.77
N PHE A 185 -14.73 -9.68 9.21
CA PHE A 185 -14.82 -9.29 7.79
C PHE A 185 -14.55 -10.48 6.86
N CYS A 186 -13.55 -11.31 7.19
CA CYS A 186 -13.19 -12.50 6.40
C CYS A 186 -14.26 -13.59 6.40
N LYS A 187 -15.02 -13.68 7.50
CA LYS A 187 -15.99 -14.76 7.77
C LYS A 187 -17.41 -14.40 7.36
N TRP A 188 -17.65 -13.15 6.97
CA TRP A 188 -18.96 -12.73 6.51
C TRP A 188 -19.31 -13.44 5.19
N PRO A 189 -20.46 -14.15 5.12
CA PRO A 189 -20.72 -15.12 4.05
C PRO A 189 -21.09 -14.51 2.70
N GLY A 190 -21.32 -13.20 2.63
CA GLY A 190 -21.73 -12.53 1.40
C GLY A 190 -22.45 -11.24 1.71
#